data_AF-A0A3E2CU55-F1
#
_entry.id   AF-A0A3E2CU55-F1
#
_cell.length_a   1.000
_cell.length_b   1.000
_cell.length_c   1.000
_cell.angle_alpha   90.00
_cell.angle_beta   90.00
_cell.angle_gamma   90.00
#
_symmetry.space_group_name_H-M   'P 1'
#
loop_
_entity.id
_entity.type
_entity.pdbx_description
1 polymer ?
#
loop_
_entity_poly.entity_id
_entity_poly.type
_entity_poly.pdbx_seq_one_letter_code
_entity_poly.pdbx_strand_id
1 'polypeptide(L)'
;MIFTMVRLRWALTFSVMRKSIWQKIGFGIVIVFGLAIICALGFAGWQAGKYLNPGMLADTKNWQEFQFAPIMVASIVSIFTLFINLFMFGSDTTLKSRSFALYGIPYVKQQAGMLLGSLFGALSISCTIALALWSLAYRNFGIVPVLVSVIAAPLYVATIVSLSKMLIELLDTILINKRSRNIFYFAIFVAYMIFVSTMNIGNKSPRGIVFGLGFCSASAFTPLSAAMALPLDAINGNWLALVIRFFICVLTIAACFAISVFCAKLEPKLLRGEQKTVVKTKGIGFFAAVPDNTVGAIIARIISVMRRDMRQLFLLLTPLFILIVAGGTSFNAKGFGSIAQDIGVSSWLMYAALLMGMVVGNNIAYDGTAFTMHAIIGVKGLHDRLAYAIVWSVICAVYFAILGIGVYAFLFFVANVKQNMNAVMFQTLSPIGVAFATIGIGLISSCIAMYPVASIEKPFSRPQGSAGARSFAPIGFSLLSAVCMIPSIAAAMTFLAINTNLLWIACILFVVNGFVVLVVGVILGGKVMDKRMIRIVENLRRFASITA
;
A
#
# COMPACT_ATOMS: atom_id res chain seq x y z
N MET A 1 -16.26 11.37 -28.96
CA MET A 1 -16.50 10.31 -27.93
C MET A 1 -15.27 10.03 -27.06
N ILE A 2 -14.09 9.74 -27.64
CA ILE A 2 -12.87 9.50 -26.85
C ILE A 2 -12.44 10.77 -26.08
N PHE A 3 -12.35 11.91 -26.78
CA PHE A 3 -11.97 13.19 -26.18
C PHE A 3 -12.99 13.70 -25.15
N THR A 4 -14.27 13.36 -25.31
CA THR A 4 -15.33 13.69 -24.35
C THR A 4 -15.19 12.89 -23.05
N MET A 5 -14.69 11.66 -23.08
CA MET A 5 -14.40 10.90 -21.85
C MET A 5 -13.22 11.51 -21.07
N VAL A 6 -12.20 12.00 -21.77
CA VAL A 6 -11.08 12.71 -21.13
C VAL A 6 -11.57 14.02 -20.48
N ARG A 7 -12.38 14.79 -21.19
CA ARG A 7 -13.03 16.00 -20.62
C ARG A 7 -13.90 15.66 -19.40
N LEU A 8 -14.66 14.58 -19.45
CA LEU A 8 -15.50 14.12 -18.34
C LEU A 8 -14.67 13.76 -17.10
N ARG A 9 -13.51 13.10 -17.27
CA ARG A 9 -12.60 12.79 -16.16
C ARG A 9 -12.08 14.04 -15.46
N TRP A 10 -11.66 15.05 -16.23
CA TRP A 10 -11.24 16.34 -15.68
C TRP A 10 -12.40 17.10 -15.03
N ALA A 11 -13.57 17.13 -15.65
CA ALA A 11 -14.77 17.74 -15.10
C ALA A 11 -15.18 17.12 -13.76
N LEU A 12 -15.12 15.78 -13.65
CA LEU A 12 -15.37 15.06 -12.39
C LEU A 12 -14.35 15.43 -11.32
N THR A 13 -13.06 15.50 -11.67
CA THR A 13 -11.99 15.89 -10.74
C THR A 13 -12.23 17.31 -10.21
N PHE A 14 -12.55 18.26 -11.08
CA PHE A 14 -12.85 19.64 -10.70
C PHE A 14 -14.18 19.78 -9.93
N SER A 15 -15.20 18.97 -10.25
CA SER A 15 -16.46 18.96 -9.50
C SER A 15 -16.27 18.45 -8.08
N VAL A 16 -15.43 17.43 -7.90
CA VAL A 16 -15.10 16.84 -6.61
C VAL A 16 -14.34 17.86 -5.76
N MET A 17 -13.31 18.51 -6.33
CA MET A 17 -12.55 19.58 -5.66
C MET A 17 -13.42 20.77 -5.20
N ARG A 18 -14.48 21.11 -5.93
CA ARG A 18 -15.39 22.20 -5.55
C ARG A 18 -16.23 21.89 -4.30
N LYS A 19 -16.52 20.61 -4.03
CA LYS A 19 -17.44 20.19 -2.96
C LYS A 19 -16.76 19.87 -1.62
N SER A 20 -15.43 19.73 -1.56
CA SER A 20 -14.72 19.33 -0.33
C SER A 20 -13.38 20.04 -0.14
N ILE A 21 -13.22 20.71 1.01
CA ILE A 21 -11.97 21.38 1.43
C ILE A 21 -10.83 20.35 1.58
N TRP A 22 -11.10 19.18 2.14
CA TRP A 22 -10.11 18.10 2.30
C TRP A 22 -9.61 17.55 0.96
N GLN A 23 -10.44 17.59 -0.08
CA GLN A 23 -10.02 17.19 -1.43
C GLN A 23 -9.15 18.27 -2.10
N LYS A 24 -9.37 19.56 -1.81
CA LYS A 24 -8.46 20.64 -2.23
C LYS A 24 -7.07 20.47 -1.60
N ILE A 25 -7.02 20.20 -0.29
CA ILE A 25 -5.76 19.94 0.42
C ILE A 25 -5.06 18.71 -0.17
N GLY A 26 -5.80 17.60 -0.33
CA GLY A 26 -5.26 16.38 -0.94
C GLY A 26 -4.72 16.59 -2.35
N PHE A 27 -5.42 17.38 -3.17
CA PHE A 27 -4.97 17.72 -4.52
C PHE A 27 -3.73 18.63 -4.53
N GLY A 28 -3.69 19.64 -3.65
CA GLY A 28 -2.52 20.49 -3.46
C GLY A 28 -1.28 19.67 -3.08
N ILE A 29 -1.43 18.71 -2.17
CA ILE A 29 -0.34 17.82 -1.79
C ILE A 29 0.09 16.92 -2.96
N VAL A 30 -0.85 16.36 -3.75
CA VAL A 30 -0.51 15.57 -4.94
C VAL A 30 0.27 16.40 -5.96
N ILE A 31 -0.07 17.69 -6.13
CA ILE A 31 0.72 18.61 -6.98
C ILE A 31 2.12 18.81 -6.39
N VAL A 32 2.24 19.05 -5.08
CA VAL A 32 3.54 19.23 -4.41
C VAL A 32 4.41 17.99 -4.55
N PHE A 33 3.86 16.78 -4.33
CA PHE A 33 4.58 15.53 -4.55
C PHE A 33 4.95 15.32 -6.02
N GLY A 34 4.05 15.66 -6.95
CA GLY A 34 4.34 15.61 -8.38
C GLY A 34 5.51 16.52 -8.77
N LEU A 35 5.48 17.77 -8.31
CA LEU A 35 6.57 18.74 -8.49
C LEU A 35 7.86 18.27 -7.81
N ALA A 36 7.78 17.70 -6.61
CA ALA A 36 8.94 17.15 -5.92
C ALA A 36 9.59 16.01 -6.69
N ILE A 37 8.79 15.10 -7.28
CA ILE A 37 9.28 14.01 -8.14
C ILE A 37 9.94 14.57 -9.40
N ILE A 38 9.34 15.59 -10.02
CA ILE A 38 9.89 16.29 -11.20
C ILE A 38 11.24 16.91 -10.87
N CYS A 39 11.34 17.67 -9.77
CA CYS A 39 12.57 18.29 -9.32
C CYS A 39 13.64 17.26 -8.92
N ALA A 40 13.25 16.20 -8.21
CA ALA A 40 14.17 15.15 -7.76
C ALA A 40 14.78 14.39 -8.94
N LEU A 41 13.96 13.98 -9.92
CA LEU A 41 14.44 13.28 -11.12
C LEU A 41 15.23 14.21 -12.05
N GLY A 42 14.83 15.48 -12.18
CA GLY A 42 15.59 16.47 -12.93
C GLY A 42 16.96 16.75 -12.31
N PHE A 43 17.04 16.93 -10.99
CA PHE A 43 18.29 17.13 -10.27
C PHE A 43 19.19 15.89 -10.31
N ALA A 44 18.61 14.70 -10.11
CA ALA A 44 19.33 13.44 -10.20
C ALA A 44 19.89 13.21 -11.62
N GLY A 45 19.10 13.52 -12.66
CA GLY A 45 19.56 13.47 -14.06
C GLY A 45 20.68 14.46 -14.33
N TRP A 46 20.58 15.70 -13.83
CA TRP A 46 21.63 16.71 -13.96
C TRP A 46 22.94 16.29 -13.28
N GLN A 47 22.85 15.71 -12.08
CA GLN A 47 24.03 15.23 -11.35
C GLN A 47 24.64 14.01 -12.04
N ALA A 48 23.85 13.04 -12.48
CA ALA A 48 24.33 11.90 -13.25
C ALA A 48 25.10 12.36 -14.50
N GLY A 49 24.58 13.35 -15.22
CA GLY A 49 25.23 13.98 -16.37
C GLY A 49 26.47 14.83 -16.07
N LYS A 50 26.92 14.95 -14.80
CA LYS A 50 28.24 15.51 -14.46
C LYS A 50 29.30 14.44 -14.24
N TYR A 51 28.90 13.26 -13.78
CA TYR A 51 29.81 12.14 -13.49
C TYR A 51 30.14 11.29 -14.72
N LEU A 52 29.42 11.51 -15.83
CA LEU A 52 29.56 10.72 -17.05
C LEU A 52 30.33 11.51 -18.11
N ASN A 53 31.59 11.13 -18.33
CA ASN A 53 32.40 11.67 -19.42
C ASN A 53 32.37 10.72 -20.63
N PRO A 54 32.27 11.24 -21.87
CA PRO A 54 32.23 10.42 -23.09
C PRO A 54 33.53 9.64 -23.38
N GLY A 55 34.60 9.88 -22.60
CA GLY A 55 35.86 9.13 -22.66
C GLY A 55 35.97 7.95 -21.67
N MET A 56 34.91 7.60 -20.93
CA MET A 56 34.93 6.42 -20.07
C MET A 56 34.87 5.14 -20.93
N LEU A 57 35.92 4.32 -20.84
CA LEU A 57 35.98 3.00 -21.49
C LEU A 57 34.84 2.10 -20.99
N ALA A 58 34.28 1.29 -21.91
CA ALA A 58 33.13 0.41 -21.66
C ALA A 58 33.35 -0.64 -20.54
N ASP A 59 34.61 -0.89 -20.15
CA ASP A 59 35.01 -1.84 -19.10
C ASP A 59 35.13 -1.22 -17.70
N THR A 60 34.91 0.08 -17.57
CA THR A 60 34.97 0.72 -16.25
C THR A 60 33.74 0.31 -15.44
N LYS A 61 33.92 -0.18 -14.21
CA LYS A 61 32.82 -0.55 -13.30
C LYS A 61 31.69 0.49 -13.21
N ASN A 62 32.06 1.77 -13.28
CA ASN A 62 31.14 2.91 -13.26
C ASN A 62 30.20 2.97 -14.49
N TRP A 63 30.66 2.52 -15.66
CA TRP A 63 29.86 2.47 -16.89
C TRP A 63 28.79 1.38 -16.83
N GLN A 64 29.18 0.19 -16.35
CA GLN A 64 28.25 -0.92 -16.14
C GLN A 64 27.20 -0.55 -15.08
N GLU A 65 27.61 0.05 -13.95
CA GLU A 65 26.67 0.53 -12.93
C GLU A 65 25.69 1.58 -13.49
N PHE A 66 26.15 2.47 -14.38
CA PHE A 66 25.28 3.44 -15.05
C PHE A 66 24.29 2.83 -16.05
N GLN A 67 24.69 1.80 -16.80
CA GLN A 67 23.78 1.10 -17.72
C GLN A 67 22.69 0.31 -16.98
N PHE A 68 23.05 -0.33 -15.87
CA PHE A 68 22.12 -1.20 -15.15
C PHE A 68 21.20 -0.46 -14.18
N ALA A 69 21.65 0.65 -13.58
CA ALA A 69 20.87 1.37 -12.58
C ALA A 69 19.49 1.86 -13.09
N PRO A 70 19.36 2.52 -14.26
CA PRO A 70 18.06 2.97 -14.77
C PRO A 70 17.12 1.81 -15.09
N ILE A 71 17.64 0.72 -15.66
CA ILE A 71 16.86 -0.46 -16.03
C ILE A 71 16.33 -1.17 -14.78
N MET A 72 17.18 -1.32 -13.76
CA MET A 72 16.79 -1.93 -12.48
C MET A 72 15.77 -1.07 -11.74
N VAL A 73 16.00 0.24 -11.63
CA VAL A 73 15.07 1.17 -10.98
C VAL A 73 13.73 1.20 -11.71
N ALA A 74 13.73 1.24 -13.05
CA ALA A 74 12.51 1.18 -13.85
C ALA A 74 11.74 -0.14 -13.66
N SER A 75 12.43 -1.27 -13.61
CA SER A 75 11.81 -2.58 -13.35
C SER A 75 11.16 -2.63 -11.96
N ILE A 76 11.83 -2.09 -10.94
CA ILE A 76 11.30 -2.03 -9.58
C ILE A 76 10.10 -1.10 -9.52
N VAL A 77 10.21 0.11 -10.09
CA VAL A 77 9.14 1.11 -10.08
C VAL A 77 7.93 0.63 -10.88
N SER A 78 8.12 -0.06 -12.01
CA SER A 78 7.01 -0.62 -12.80
C SER A 78 6.29 -1.71 -12.03
N ILE A 79 6.99 -2.67 -11.42
CA ILE A 79 6.39 -3.73 -10.59
C ILE A 79 5.67 -3.11 -9.38
N PHE A 80 6.29 -2.14 -8.71
CA PHE A 80 5.68 -1.39 -7.61
C PHE A 80 4.38 -0.69 -8.05
N THR A 81 4.39 -0.06 -9.23
CA THR A 81 3.23 0.64 -9.78
C THR A 81 2.12 -0.31 -10.18
N LEU A 82 2.44 -1.46 -10.79
CA LEU A 82 1.47 -2.51 -11.10
C LEU A 82 0.82 -3.03 -9.81
N PHE A 83 1.62 -3.28 -8.78
CA PHE A 83 1.15 -3.72 -7.48
C PHE A 83 0.22 -2.70 -6.82
N ILE A 84 0.62 -1.43 -6.78
CA ILE A 84 -0.21 -0.34 -6.26
C ILE A 84 -1.50 -0.21 -7.06
N ASN A 85 -1.47 -0.26 -8.38
CA ASN A 85 -2.68 -0.13 -9.20
C ASN A 85 -3.65 -1.29 -8.95
N LEU A 86 -3.14 -2.49 -8.69
CA LEU A 86 -3.92 -3.68 -8.38
C LEU A 86 -4.52 -3.64 -6.97
N PHE A 87 -3.76 -3.22 -5.95
CA PHE A 87 -4.20 -3.22 -4.53
C PHE A 87 -4.81 -1.90 -4.03
N MET A 88 -4.35 -0.75 -4.53
CA MET A 88 -4.83 0.57 -4.11
C MET A 88 -5.89 1.15 -5.03
N PHE A 89 -5.78 0.93 -6.34
CA PHE A 89 -6.67 1.55 -7.33
C PHE A 89 -7.63 0.57 -8.01
N GLY A 90 -7.64 -0.70 -7.57
CA GLY A 90 -8.36 -1.81 -8.21
C GLY A 90 -9.75 -1.41 -8.68
N SER A 91 -10.04 -1.71 -9.97
CA SER A 91 -11.23 -1.48 -10.84
C SER A 91 -12.15 -0.26 -10.67
N ASP A 92 -12.03 0.54 -9.63
CA ASP A 92 -12.76 1.77 -9.36
C ASP A 92 -12.02 2.98 -9.97
N THR A 93 -11.53 2.81 -11.19
CA THR A 93 -11.36 4.00 -12.03
C THR A 93 -12.76 4.48 -12.37
N THR A 94 -13.05 5.76 -12.11
CA THR A 94 -14.27 6.57 -12.39
C THR A 94 -15.00 6.25 -13.68
N LEU A 95 -14.33 5.58 -14.60
CA LEU A 95 -14.84 5.04 -15.82
C LEU A 95 -14.89 3.51 -15.70
N LYS A 96 -15.97 2.94 -15.13
CA LYS A 96 -16.17 1.48 -15.14
C LYS A 96 -16.67 1.07 -16.51
N SER A 97 -16.23 -0.09 -16.99
CA SER A 97 -16.78 -0.63 -18.22
C SER A 97 -18.31 -0.81 -18.10
N ARG A 98 -18.72 -1.28 -16.92
CA ARG A 98 -20.12 -1.51 -16.51
C ARG A 98 -20.99 -0.25 -16.45
N SER A 99 -20.48 0.89 -16.00
CA SER A 99 -21.28 2.13 -15.95
C SER A 99 -21.59 2.67 -17.35
N PHE A 100 -20.72 2.36 -18.31
CA PHE A 100 -20.92 2.73 -19.71
C PHE A 100 -21.69 1.70 -20.53
N ALA A 101 -21.87 0.48 -20.01
CA ALA A 101 -22.70 -0.54 -20.65
C ALA A 101 -24.17 -0.08 -20.80
N LEU A 102 -24.67 0.73 -19.87
CA LEU A 102 -25.99 1.39 -19.95
C LEU A 102 -26.15 2.31 -21.17
N TYR A 103 -25.05 2.84 -21.70
CA TYR A 103 -25.04 3.77 -22.83
C TYR A 103 -24.77 3.08 -24.18
N GLY A 104 -24.62 1.75 -24.22
CA GLY A 104 -24.49 0.98 -25.46
C GLY A 104 -23.24 1.29 -26.30
N ILE A 105 -22.17 1.82 -25.69
CA ILE A 105 -20.96 2.27 -26.41
C ILE A 105 -20.15 1.05 -26.91
N PRO A 106 -19.59 1.07 -28.13
CA PRO A 106 -18.71 0.00 -28.60
C PRO A 106 -17.47 -0.19 -27.70
N TYR A 107 -17.20 -1.43 -27.28
CA TYR A 107 -16.13 -1.79 -26.34
C TYR A 107 -14.75 -1.22 -26.72
N VAL A 108 -14.40 -1.18 -28.01
CA VAL A 108 -13.12 -0.64 -28.50
C VAL A 108 -12.99 0.86 -28.21
N LYS A 109 -14.03 1.64 -28.49
CA LYS A 109 -14.03 3.10 -28.28
C LYS A 109 -14.05 3.43 -26.79
N GLN A 110 -14.74 2.62 -26.01
CA GLN A 110 -14.82 2.75 -24.57
C GLN A 110 -13.48 2.46 -23.89
N GLN A 111 -12.83 1.35 -24.24
CA GLN A 111 -11.50 1.01 -23.71
C GLN A 111 -10.44 2.03 -24.12
N ALA A 112 -10.49 2.52 -25.38
CA ALA A 112 -9.59 3.59 -25.83
C ALA A 112 -9.80 4.88 -25.03
N GLY A 113 -11.06 5.27 -24.77
CA GLY A 113 -11.39 6.42 -23.94
C GLY A 113 -10.94 6.27 -22.48
N MET A 114 -11.04 5.07 -21.92
CA MET A 114 -10.59 4.74 -20.56
C MET A 114 -9.07 4.75 -20.41
N LEU A 115 -8.34 4.19 -21.38
CA LEU A 115 -6.87 4.24 -21.43
C LEU A 115 -6.37 5.67 -21.56
N LEU A 116 -6.91 6.42 -22.53
CA LEU A 116 -6.53 7.82 -22.72
C LEU A 116 -6.89 8.67 -21.50
N GLY A 117 -8.04 8.44 -20.88
CA GLY A 117 -8.39 9.07 -19.61
C GLY A 117 -7.36 8.81 -18.52
N SER A 118 -6.81 7.58 -18.43
CA SER A 118 -5.76 7.25 -17.47
C SER A 118 -4.40 7.84 -17.82
N LEU A 119 -4.03 7.87 -19.10
CA LEU A 119 -2.82 8.54 -19.59
C LEU A 119 -2.80 10.04 -19.29
N PHE A 120 -3.95 10.72 -19.41
CA PHE A 120 -4.10 12.13 -19.08
C PHE A 120 -4.40 12.40 -17.60
N GLY A 121 -4.12 11.46 -16.70
CA GLY A 121 -4.20 11.69 -15.26
C GLY A 121 -3.05 12.57 -14.77
N ALA A 122 -3.29 13.37 -13.72
CA ALA A 122 -2.28 14.26 -13.14
C ALA A 122 -0.95 13.55 -12.77
N LEU A 123 -1.03 12.33 -12.22
CA LEU A 123 0.16 11.52 -11.90
C LEU A 123 0.89 11.05 -13.17
N SER A 124 0.17 10.60 -14.20
CA SER A 124 0.78 10.16 -15.46
C SER A 124 1.48 11.32 -16.18
N ILE A 125 0.86 12.51 -16.22
CA ILE A 125 1.46 13.72 -16.77
C ILE A 125 2.72 14.09 -16.00
N SER A 126 2.65 14.12 -14.66
CA SER A 126 3.80 14.40 -13.79
C SER A 126 4.95 13.41 -14.01
N CYS A 127 4.65 12.11 -14.14
CA CYS A 127 5.65 11.08 -14.41
C CYS A 127 6.26 11.22 -15.81
N THR A 128 5.47 11.53 -16.85
CA THR A 128 6.01 11.75 -18.20
C THR A 128 6.97 12.94 -18.23
N ILE A 129 6.64 14.04 -17.55
CA ILE A 129 7.52 15.22 -17.46
C ILE A 129 8.79 14.88 -16.67
N ALA A 130 8.65 14.17 -15.55
CA ALA A 130 9.80 13.82 -14.72
C ALA A 130 10.78 12.88 -15.45
N LEU A 131 10.27 11.91 -16.21
CA LEU A 131 11.09 11.04 -17.07
C LEU A 131 11.67 11.78 -18.28
N ALA A 132 10.94 12.75 -18.84
CA ALA A 132 11.49 13.60 -19.90
C ALA A 132 12.64 14.47 -19.38
N LEU A 133 12.60 14.94 -18.13
CA LEU A 133 13.72 15.65 -17.50
C LEU A 133 14.93 14.75 -17.21
N TRP A 134 14.72 13.44 -17.05
CA TRP A 134 15.81 12.48 -16.96
C TRP A 134 16.69 12.45 -18.23
N SER A 135 16.19 12.95 -19.36
CA SER A 135 16.99 13.12 -20.59
C SER A 135 18.26 13.96 -20.38
N LEU A 136 18.27 14.85 -19.39
CA LEU A 136 19.44 15.66 -19.00
C LEU A 136 20.65 14.80 -18.57
N ALA A 137 20.43 13.55 -18.14
CA ALA A 137 21.51 12.62 -17.80
C ALA A 137 22.37 12.27 -19.03
N TYR A 138 21.78 12.27 -20.22
CA TYR A 138 22.43 11.84 -21.45
C TYR A 138 23.07 12.98 -22.26
N ARG A 139 23.03 14.21 -21.74
CA ARG A 139 23.46 15.42 -22.47
C ARG A 139 24.91 15.36 -23.00
N ASN A 140 25.81 14.66 -22.30
CA ASN A 140 27.22 14.57 -22.67
C ASN A 140 27.49 13.55 -23.80
N PHE A 141 26.50 12.73 -24.17
CA PHE A 141 26.63 11.67 -25.20
C PHE A 141 26.05 12.08 -26.56
N GLY A 142 25.61 13.34 -26.72
CA GLY A 142 25.12 13.90 -27.98
C GLY A 142 23.60 14.07 -28.08
N ILE A 143 23.14 14.61 -29.21
CA ILE A 143 21.72 14.98 -29.44
C ILE A 143 20.81 13.75 -29.60
N VAL A 144 21.33 12.66 -30.17
CA VAL A 144 20.56 11.46 -30.52
C VAL A 144 20.04 10.72 -29.27
N PRO A 145 20.86 10.40 -28.25
CA PRO A 145 20.36 9.76 -27.02
C PRO A 145 19.34 10.60 -26.25
N VAL A 146 19.49 11.93 -26.29
CA VAL A 146 18.53 12.86 -25.66
C VAL A 146 17.17 12.75 -26.33
N LEU A 147 17.11 12.83 -27.67
CA LEU A 147 15.86 12.67 -28.42
C LEU A 147 15.19 11.31 -28.18
N VAL A 148 15.98 10.24 -28.18
CA VAL A 148 15.48 8.87 -27.90
C VAL A 148 14.90 8.78 -26.48
N SER A 149 15.54 9.39 -25.49
CA SER A 149 15.04 9.39 -24.10
C SER A 149 13.73 10.17 -23.91
N VAL A 150 13.55 11.27 -24.65
CA VAL A 150 12.31 12.05 -24.64
C VAL A 150 11.14 11.27 -25.25
N ILE A 151 11.41 10.45 -26.27
CA ILE A 151 10.40 9.56 -26.88
C ILE A 151 10.13 8.33 -26.00
N ALA A 152 11.15 7.82 -25.31
CA ALA A 152 11.02 6.68 -24.40
C ALA A 152 10.14 6.98 -23.17
N ALA A 153 10.17 8.21 -22.66
CA ALA A 153 9.39 8.62 -21.48
C ALA A 153 7.85 8.40 -21.63
N PRO A 154 7.17 8.91 -22.67
CA PRO A 154 5.74 8.66 -22.86
C PRO A 154 5.43 7.19 -23.19
N LEU A 155 6.33 6.50 -23.89
CA LEU A 155 6.17 5.06 -24.18
C LEU A 155 6.16 4.23 -22.89
N TYR A 156 7.10 4.48 -21.98
CA TYR A 156 7.18 3.79 -20.69
C TYR A 156 5.92 4.00 -19.84
N VAL A 157 5.41 5.22 -19.77
CA VAL A 157 4.16 5.49 -19.02
C VAL A 157 2.98 4.80 -19.69
N ALA A 158 2.92 4.79 -21.03
CA ALA A 158 1.86 4.12 -21.77
C ALA A 158 1.88 2.60 -21.59
N THR A 159 3.06 1.95 -21.56
CA THR A 159 3.16 0.50 -21.32
C THR A 159 2.64 0.15 -19.92
N ILE A 160 3.08 0.85 -18.87
CA ILE A 160 2.69 0.55 -17.48
C ILE A 160 1.20 0.80 -17.24
N VAL A 161 0.64 1.89 -17.77
CA VAL A 161 -0.79 2.18 -17.63
C VAL A 161 -1.63 1.13 -18.34
N SER A 162 -1.21 0.70 -19.53
CA SER A 162 -1.91 -0.34 -20.30
C SER A 162 -1.82 -1.71 -19.62
N LEU A 163 -0.64 -2.08 -19.10
CA LEU A 163 -0.43 -3.30 -18.32
C LEU A 163 -1.27 -3.33 -17.05
N SER A 164 -1.30 -2.22 -16.29
CA SER A 164 -2.11 -2.10 -15.08
C SER A 164 -3.59 -2.32 -15.38
N LYS A 165 -4.07 -1.74 -16.49
CA LYS A 165 -5.47 -1.84 -16.92
C LYS A 165 -5.82 -3.26 -17.36
N MET A 166 -4.97 -3.87 -18.18
CA MET A 166 -5.12 -5.26 -18.60
C MET A 166 -5.18 -6.20 -17.39
N LEU A 167 -4.25 -6.06 -16.43
CA LEU A 167 -4.23 -6.89 -15.22
C LEU A 167 -5.50 -6.75 -14.41
N ILE A 168 -5.97 -5.52 -14.17
CA ILE A 168 -7.21 -5.29 -13.40
C ILE A 168 -8.42 -5.96 -14.07
N GLU A 169 -8.59 -5.81 -15.38
CA GLU A 169 -9.73 -6.39 -16.11
C GLU A 169 -9.64 -7.91 -16.22
N LEU A 170 -8.45 -8.44 -16.44
CA LEU A 170 -8.20 -9.88 -16.48
C LEU A 170 -8.54 -10.53 -15.13
N LEU A 171 -8.11 -9.92 -14.03
CA LEU A 171 -8.37 -10.42 -12.68
C LEU A 171 -9.85 -10.34 -12.30
N ASP A 172 -10.53 -9.26 -12.67
CA ASP A 172 -11.98 -9.14 -12.45
C ASP A 172 -12.75 -10.19 -13.28
N THR A 173 -12.25 -10.57 -14.47
CA THR A 173 -12.88 -11.59 -15.34
C THR A 173 -12.64 -13.02 -14.84
N ILE A 174 -11.41 -13.35 -14.41
CA ILE A 174 -11.03 -14.70 -13.95
C ILE A 174 -11.57 -14.98 -12.54
N LEU A 175 -11.52 -13.99 -11.65
CA LEU A 175 -11.79 -14.16 -10.22
C LEU A 175 -13.25 -13.79 -9.87
N ILE A 176 -14.18 -14.52 -10.47
CA ILE A 176 -15.62 -14.39 -10.22
C ILE A 176 -15.93 -14.76 -8.77
N ASN A 177 -15.38 -15.88 -8.29
CA ASN A 177 -15.65 -16.38 -6.94
C ASN A 177 -14.86 -15.62 -5.86
N LYS A 178 -15.58 -15.11 -4.84
CA LYS A 178 -15.02 -14.34 -3.71
C LYS A 178 -13.85 -15.06 -3.03
N ARG A 179 -13.94 -16.37 -2.81
CA ARG A 179 -12.90 -17.13 -2.11
C ARG A 179 -11.62 -17.32 -2.94
N SER A 180 -11.75 -17.59 -4.23
CA SER A 180 -10.61 -17.73 -5.16
C SER A 180 -9.91 -16.38 -5.35
N ARG A 181 -10.67 -15.31 -5.52
CA ARG A 181 -10.15 -13.94 -5.63
C ARG A 181 -9.24 -13.57 -4.47
N ASN A 182 -9.72 -13.90 -3.28
CA ASN A 182 -9.04 -13.61 -2.03
C ASN A 182 -7.72 -14.39 -1.86
N ILE A 183 -7.71 -15.68 -2.20
CA ILE A 183 -6.49 -16.50 -2.18
C ILE A 183 -5.48 -16.00 -3.22
N PHE A 184 -5.96 -15.61 -4.40
CA PHE A 184 -5.12 -15.11 -5.47
C PHE A 184 -4.46 -13.77 -5.11
N TYR A 185 -5.22 -12.83 -4.54
CA TYR A 185 -4.63 -11.58 -4.03
C TYR A 185 -3.61 -11.83 -2.93
N PHE A 186 -3.87 -12.77 -2.02
CA PHE A 186 -2.90 -13.16 -0.99
C PHE A 186 -1.62 -13.73 -1.61
N ALA A 187 -1.73 -14.61 -2.62
CA ALA A 187 -0.58 -15.20 -3.30
C ALA A 187 0.27 -14.14 -4.03
N ILE A 188 -0.36 -13.22 -4.78
CA ILE A 188 0.35 -12.09 -5.42
C ILE A 188 1.01 -11.19 -4.39
N PHE A 189 0.33 -10.92 -3.27
CA PHE A 189 0.88 -10.12 -2.19
C PHE A 189 2.18 -10.75 -1.66
N VAL A 190 2.15 -12.05 -1.32
CA VAL A 190 3.32 -12.79 -0.84
C VAL A 190 4.44 -12.85 -1.89
N ALA A 191 4.11 -13.12 -3.16
CA ALA A 191 5.10 -13.15 -4.24
C ALA A 191 5.82 -11.79 -4.40
N TYR A 192 5.05 -10.70 -4.34
CA TYR A 192 5.61 -9.34 -4.37
C TYR A 192 6.47 -9.04 -3.13
N MET A 193 6.12 -9.55 -1.95
CA MET A 193 6.96 -9.42 -0.76
C MET A 193 8.32 -10.09 -0.91
N ILE A 194 8.35 -11.31 -1.45
CA ILE A 194 9.59 -12.03 -1.74
C ILE A 194 10.44 -11.24 -2.74
N PHE A 195 9.78 -10.69 -3.77
CA PHE A 195 10.45 -9.84 -4.76
C PHE A 195 11.11 -8.61 -4.12
N VAL A 196 10.37 -7.81 -3.35
CA VAL A 196 10.90 -6.59 -2.69
C VAL A 196 12.03 -6.93 -1.71
N SER A 197 11.88 -7.99 -0.93
CA SER A 197 12.89 -8.45 0.04
C SER A 197 14.23 -8.81 -0.64
N THR A 198 14.17 -9.30 -1.87
CA THR A 198 15.36 -9.73 -2.63
C THR A 198 15.96 -8.59 -3.48
N MET A 199 15.20 -7.54 -3.80
CA MET A 199 15.63 -6.37 -4.59
C MET A 199 16.35 -5.32 -3.74
N ASN A 200 17.43 -5.71 -3.05
CA ASN A 200 18.18 -4.76 -2.21
C ASN A 200 19.30 -4.07 -3.01
N ILE A 201 19.16 -2.76 -3.24
CA ILE A 201 20.02 -1.94 -4.12
C ILE A 201 21.41 -1.62 -3.51
N GLY A 202 21.71 -2.07 -2.28
CA GLY A 202 22.87 -1.56 -1.54
C GLY A 202 23.90 -2.57 -1.02
N ASN A 203 23.71 -3.88 -1.19
CA ASN A 203 24.56 -4.84 -0.46
C ASN A 203 25.79 -5.29 -1.26
N LYS A 204 26.97 -4.85 -0.78
CA LYS A 204 28.31 -5.36 -1.13
C LYS A 204 28.58 -6.73 -0.48
N SER A 205 27.59 -7.62 -0.46
CA SER A 205 27.72 -8.95 0.15
C SER A 205 28.02 -9.98 -0.94
N PRO A 206 29.17 -10.69 -0.92
CA PRO A 206 29.54 -11.66 -1.97
C PRO A 206 28.69 -12.94 -2.02
N ARG A 207 27.67 -13.07 -1.15
CA ARG A 207 26.82 -14.27 -1.02
C ARG A 207 25.31 -13.98 -1.05
N GLY A 208 24.90 -12.75 -1.37
CA GLY A 208 23.50 -12.50 -1.71
C GLY A 208 23.23 -13.01 -3.13
N ILE A 209 22.02 -13.50 -3.41
CA ILE A 209 21.59 -13.71 -4.80
C ILE A 209 21.47 -12.30 -5.41
N VAL A 210 22.60 -11.80 -5.93
CA VAL A 210 22.66 -10.51 -6.61
C VAL A 210 21.98 -10.72 -7.95
N PHE A 211 20.72 -10.27 -8.06
CA PHE A 211 20.02 -10.14 -9.34
C PHE A 211 20.66 -9.03 -10.20
N GLY A 212 21.99 -9.02 -10.35
CA GLY A 212 22.75 -7.87 -10.83
C GLY A 212 22.96 -7.81 -12.34
N LEU A 213 23.06 -8.95 -13.02
CA LEU A 213 23.38 -8.98 -14.46
C LEU A 213 22.35 -9.76 -15.28
N GLY A 214 22.03 -11.01 -14.89
CA GLY A 214 21.04 -11.83 -15.60
C GLY A 214 19.60 -11.30 -15.52
N PHE A 215 19.23 -10.68 -14.40
CA PHE A 215 17.91 -10.04 -14.25
C PHE A 215 17.83 -8.70 -14.98
N CYS A 216 18.92 -7.93 -15.01
CA CYS A 216 18.98 -6.68 -15.77
C CYS A 216 18.93 -6.93 -17.28
N SER A 217 19.64 -7.94 -17.79
CA SER A 217 19.58 -8.32 -19.21
C SER A 217 18.22 -8.91 -19.58
N ALA A 218 17.65 -9.78 -18.75
CA ALA A 218 16.30 -10.33 -18.97
C ALA A 218 15.22 -9.24 -18.89
N SER A 219 15.28 -8.36 -17.88
CA SER A 219 14.31 -7.28 -17.70
C SER A 219 14.39 -6.23 -18.81
N ALA A 220 15.57 -5.96 -19.38
CA ALA A 220 15.71 -5.07 -20.53
C ALA A 220 14.92 -5.53 -21.76
N PHE A 221 14.59 -6.82 -21.87
CA PHE A 221 13.70 -7.37 -22.91
C PHE A 221 12.23 -7.50 -22.46
N THR A 222 11.95 -7.27 -21.17
CA THR A 222 10.57 -7.21 -20.67
C THR A 222 9.95 -5.84 -20.89
N PRO A 223 8.63 -5.76 -21.15
CA PRO A 223 7.92 -4.48 -21.28
C PRO A 223 7.95 -3.60 -20.02
N LEU A 224 8.43 -4.14 -18.90
CA LEU A 224 8.59 -3.44 -17.62
C LEU A 224 9.73 -2.40 -17.64
N SER A 225 10.81 -2.64 -18.40
CA SER A 225 11.96 -1.72 -18.47
C SER A 225 12.56 -1.53 -19.85
N ALA A 226 12.05 -2.21 -20.89
CA ALA A 226 12.51 -2.06 -22.28
C ALA A 226 12.56 -0.60 -22.77
N ALA A 227 11.58 0.24 -22.40
CA ALA A 227 11.57 1.65 -22.80
C ALA A 227 12.73 2.45 -22.18
N MET A 228 13.15 2.13 -20.96
CA MET A 228 14.29 2.81 -20.31
C MET A 228 15.65 2.32 -20.84
N ALA A 229 15.68 1.21 -21.57
CA ALA A 229 16.89 0.68 -22.19
C ALA A 229 17.18 1.30 -23.58
N LEU A 230 16.18 1.90 -24.23
CA LEU A 230 16.31 2.57 -25.54
C LEU A 230 17.43 3.64 -25.62
N PRO A 231 17.55 4.60 -24.67
CA PRO A 231 18.62 5.60 -24.74
C PRO A 231 20.02 4.97 -24.56
N LEU A 232 20.12 3.84 -23.84
CA LEU A 232 21.39 3.14 -23.63
C LEU A 232 21.84 2.41 -24.91
N ASP A 233 20.91 1.83 -25.68
CA ASP A 233 21.23 1.21 -26.98
C ASP A 233 21.67 2.24 -28.01
N ALA A 234 21.09 3.45 -27.97
CA ALA A 234 21.49 4.56 -28.83
C ALA A 234 22.92 5.05 -28.52
N ILE A 235 23.32 5.05 -27.24
CA ILE A 235 24.68 5.40 -26.83
C ILE A 235 25.69 4.33 -27.24
N ASN A 236 25.31 3.05 -27.15
CA ASN A 236 26.16 1.92 -27.56
C ASN A 236 26.18 1.70 -29.09
N GLY A 237 25.44 2.50 -29.88
CA GLY A 237 25.36 2.39 -31.34
C GLY A 237 24.65 1.13 -31.85
N ASN A 238 23.92 0.40 -31.01
CA ASN A 238 23.24 -0.84 -31.38
C ASN A 238 21.81 -0.56 -31.89
N TRP A 239 21.72 -0.09 -33.13
CA TRP A 239 20.46 0.29 -33.78
C TRP A 239 19.46 -0.87 -33.90
N LEU A 240 19.94 -2.10 -34.05
CA LEU A 240 19.10 -3.28 -34.16
C LEU A 240 18.37 -3.60 -32.85
N ALA A 241 19.08 -3.54 -31.72
CA ALA A 241 18.48 -3.72 -30.39
C ALA A 241 17.45 -2.61 -30.08
N LEU A 242 17.72 -1.37 -30.49
CA LEU A 242 16.83 -0.23 -30.32
C LEU A 242 15.49 -0.45 -31.04
N VAL A 243 15.53 -0.85 -32.32
CA VAL A 243 14.32 -1.12 -33.11
C VAL A 243 13.51 -2.27 -32.51
N ILE A 244 14.17 -3.37 -32.12
CA ILE A 244 13.50 -4.52 -31.51
C ILE A 244 12.77 -4.12 -30.22
N ARG A 245 13.44 -3.38 -29.32
CA ARG A 245 12.84 -2.96 -28.05
C ARG A 245 11.71 -1.95 -28.24
N PHE A 246 11.80 -1.07 -29.23
CA PHE A 246 10.70 -0.18 -29.60
C PHE A 246 9.48 -0.98 -30.06
N PHE A 247 9.66 -1.97 -30.94
CA PHE A 247 8.58 -2.85 -31.38
C PHE A 247 7.97 -3.65 -30.23
N ILE A 248 8.78 -4.15 -29.27
CA ILE A 248 8.27 -4.83 -28.08
C ILE A 248 7.34 -3.90 -27.27
N CYS A 249 7.72 -2.63 -27.07
CA CYS A 249 6.86 -1.65 -26.38
C CYS A 249 5.53 -1.40 -27.12
N VAL A 250 5.56 -1.22 -28.44
CA VAL A 250 4.35 -0.97 -29.23
C VAL A 250 3.45 -2.21 -29.27
N LEU A 251 4.02 -3.40 -29.48
CA LEU A 251 3.30 -4.67 -29.49
C LEU A 251 2.68 -4.98 -28.14
N THR A 252 3.37 -4.68 -27.04
CA THR A 252 2.84 -4.91 -25.69
C THR A 252 1.67 -3.99 -25.37
N ILE A 253 1.70 -2.72 -25.81
CA ILE A 253 0.54 -1.81 -25.71
C ILE A 253 -0.64 -2.37 -26.52
N ALA A 254 -0.40 -2.79 -27.78
CA ALA A 254 -1.44 -3.34 -28.64
C ALA A 254 -2.05 -4.63 -28.09
N ALA A 255 -1.21 -5.54 -27.57
CA ALA A 255 -1.65 -6.79 -26.94
C ALA A 255 -2.47 -6.52 -25.67
N CYS A 256 -2.01 -5.61 -24.80
CA CYS A 256 -2.76 -5.21 -23.61
C CYS A 256 -4.13 -4.61 -23.98
N PHE A 257 -4.19 -3.81 -25.05
CA PHE A 257 -5.44 -3.26 -25.56
C PHE A 257 -6.38 -4.34 -26.11
N ALA A 258 -5.85 -5.31 -26.87
CA ALA A 258 -6.65 -6.41 -27.39
C ALA A 258 -7.22 -7.29 -26.26
N ILE A 259 -6.41 -7.59 -25.24
CA ILE A 259 -6.81 -8.42 -24.09
C ILE A 259 -7.87 -7.71 -23.24
N SER A 260 -7.71 -6.41 -22.97
CA SER A 260 -8.72 -5.62 -22.24
C SER A 260 -10.07 -5.58 -22.98
N VAL A 261 -10.06 -5.36 -24.31
CA VAL A 261 -11.28 -5.44 -25.12
C VAL A 261 -11.91 -6.84 -25.08
N PHE A 262 -11.09 -7.90 -25.08
CA PHE A 262 -11.57 -9.27 -24.98
C PHE A 262 -12.21 -9.57 -23.61
N CYS A 263 -11.56 -9.17 -22.52
CA CYS A 263 -12.09 -9.32 -21.16
C CYS A 263 -13.43 -8.58 -20.99
N ALA A 264 -13.52 -7.35 -21.49
CA ALA A 264 -14.76 -6.56 -21.45
C ALA A 264 -15.93 -7.20 -22.23
N LYS A 265 -15.65 -8.00 -23.27
CA LYS A 265 -16.67 -8.77 -24.00
C LYS A 265 -17.14 -10.02 -23.25
N LEU A 266 -16.27 -10.61 -22.43
CA LEU A 266 -16.54 -11.83 -21.67
C LEU A 266 -17.30 -11.59 -20.36
N GLU A 267 -17.04 -10.45 -19.71
CA GLU A 267 -17.61 -10.07 -18.41
C GLU A 267 -19.15 -10.27 -18.30
N PRO A 268 -20.00 -9.80 -19.25
CA PRO A 268 -21.46 -9.98 -19.15
C PRO A 268 -21.92 -11.43 -19.33
N LYS A 269 -21.14 -12.30 -19.99
CA LYS A 269 -21.48 -13.71 -20.19
C LYS A 269 -21.23 -14.55 -18.93
N LEU A 270 -20.20 -14.20 -18.17
CA LEU A 270 -19.79 -14.91 -16.95
C LEU A 270 -20.65 -14.56 -15.73
N LEU A 271 -21.12 -13.30 -15.64
CA LEU A 271 -21.94 -12.82 -14.52
C LEU A 271 -23.37 -13.38 -14.51
N ARG A 272 -23.89 -13.89 -15.65
CA ARG A 272 -25.22 -14.50 -15.74
C ARG A 272 -25.31 -15.84 -14.98
N GLY A 273 -24.18 -16.40 -14.53
CA GLY A 273 -24.07 -17.68 -13.84
C GLY A 273 -24.01 -17.66 -12.31
N GLU A 274 -24.00 -16.49 -11.65
CA GLU A 274 -24.06 -16.43 -10.18
C GLU A 274 -25.49 -16.70 -9.67
N GLN A 275 -25.90 -17.97 -9.65
CA GLN A 275 -26.99 -18.39 -8.79
C GLN A 275 -26.58 -18.14 -7.34
N LYS A 276 -27.36 -17.32 -6.63
CA LYS A 276 -27.26 -17.10 -5.18
C LYS A 276 -27.35 -18.46 -4.49
N THR A 277 -26.20 -19.01 -4.09
CA THR A 277 -26.17 -20.20 -3.25
C THR A 277 -26.77 -19.83 -1.89
N VAL A 278 -27.94 -20.39 -1.61
CA VAL A 278 -28.62 -20.22 -0.32
C VAL A 278 -27.81 -20.97 0.72
N VAL A 279 -26.99 -20.24 1.47
CA VAL A 279 -26.21 -20.79 2.58
C VAL A 279 -27.17 -21.09 3.73
N LYS A 280 -27.39 -22.37 4.05
CA LYS A 280 -28.07 -22.80 5.27
C LYS A 280 -27.27 -22.34 6.48
N THR A 281 -27.80 -21.37 7.23
CA THR A 281 -27.20 -20.90 8.50
C THR A 281 -27.39 -21.96 9.59
N LYS A 282 -26.27 -22.42 10.17
CA LYS A 282 -26.23 -23.37 11.30
C LYS A 282 -26.04 -22.58 12.62
N GLY A 283 -27.08 -22.52 13.46
CA GLY A 283 -27.03 -22.01 14.84
C GLY A 283 -26.78 -20.51 15.03
N ILE A 284 -26.75 -20.07 16.31
CA ILE A 284 -26.52 -18.68 16.75
C ILE A 284 -25.02 -18.27 16.63
N GLY A 285 -24.13 -19.21 16.30
CA GLY A 285 -22.71 -18.94 16.04
C GLY A 285 -21.94 -18.44 17.26
N PHE A 286 -21.02 -17.48 17.07
CA PHE A 286 -20.17 -16.93 18.13
C PHE A 286 -20.94 -16.26 19.28
N PHE A 287 -22.21 -15.90 19.07
CA PHE A 287 -23.05 -15.34 20.14
C PHE A 287 -23.30 -16.32 21.29
N ALA A 288 -23.14 -17.63 21.08
CA ALA A 288 -23.25 -18.62 22.15
C ALA A 288 -22.01 -18.71 23.07
N ALA A 289 -20.87 -18.14 22.65
CA ALA A 289 -19.59 -18.28 23.36
C ALA A 289 -19.19 -17.03 24.17
N VAL A 290 -19.97 -15.94 24.09
CA VAL A 290 -19.64 -14.66 24.74
C VAL A 290 -20.61 -14.42 25.91
N PRO A 291 -20.17 -13.82 27.03
CA PRO A 291 -21.04 -13.52 28.15
C PRO A 291 -22.28 -12.71 27.76
N ASP A 292 -23.40 -12.96 28.45
CA ASP A 292 -24.69 -12.32 28.22
C ASP A 292 -24.73 -10.89 28.78
N ASN A 293 -23.97 -10.01 28.15
CA ASN A 293 -23.92 -8.59 28.47
C ASN A 293 -23.78 -7.77 27.17
N THR A 294 -24.11 -6.48 27.23
CA THR A 294 -24.07 -5.57 26.07
C THR A 294 -22.71 -5.56 25.37
N VAL A 295 -21.62 -5.50 26.14
CA VAL A 295 -20.24 -5.58 25.63
C VAL A 295 -19.99 -6.92 24.94
N GLY A 296 -20.49 -8.03 25.50
CA GLY A 296 -20.34 -9.36 24.95
C GLY A 296 -21.03 -9.54 23.59
N ALA A 297 -22.27 -9.05 23.48
CA ALA A 297 -23.00 -9.05 22.21
C ALA A 297 -22.27 -8.25 21.12
N ILE A 298 -21.66 -7.11 21.47
CA ILE A 298 -20.88 -6.30 20.54
C ILE A 298 -19.58 -7.03 20.13
N ILE A 299 -18.89 -7.69 21.07
CA ILE A 299 -17.70 -8.51 20.78
C ILE A 299 -18.05 -9.63 19.78
N ALA A 300 -19.15 -10.35 20.00
CA ALA A 300 -19.60 -11.41 19.09
C ALA A 300 -19.89 -10.89 17.68
N ARG A 301 -20.50 -9.69 17.57
CA ARG A 301 -20.72 -8.99 16.31
C ARG A 301 -19.41 -8.65 15.62
N ILE A 302 -18.47 -8.02 16.32
CA ILE A 302 -17.17 -7.60 15.75
C ILE A 302 -16.41 -8.80 15.20
N ILE A 303 -16.29 -9.89 15.98
CA ILE A 303 -15.59 -11.11 15.55
C ILE A 303 -16.28 -11.75 14.34
N SER A 304 -17.62 -11.76 14.31
CA SER A 304 -18.40 -12.29 13.20
C SER A 304 -18.22 -11.48 11.91
N VAL A 305 -18.17 -10.14 12.03
CA VAL A 305 -17.90 -9.24 10.89
C VAL A 305 -16.46 -9.42 10.42
N MET A 306 -15.48 -9.43 11.32
CA MET A 306 -14.06 -9.56 10.99
C MET A 306 -13.75 -10.88 10.27
N ARG A 307 -14.41 -11.99 10.65
CA ARG A 307 -14.26 -13.29 9.97
C ARG A 307 -14.83 -13.28 8.55
N ARG A 308 -15.90 -12.50 8.32
CA ARG A 308 -16.56 -12.40 7.00
C ARG A 308 -15.91 -11.37 6.11
N ASP A 309 -15.28 -10.35 6.70
CA ASP A 309 -14.70 -9.22 6.00
C ASP A 309 -13.19 -9.36 5.84
N MET A 310 -12.77 -9.80 4.66
CA MET A 310 -11.35 -10.01 4.39
C MET A 310 -10.53 -8.71 4.41
N ARG A 311 -11.16 -7.54 4.27
CA ARG A 311 -10.48 -6.24 4.35
C ARG A 311 -9.74 -6.11 5.69
N GLN A 312 -10.43 -6.40 6.79
CA GLN A 312 -9.86 -6.30 8.14
C GLN A 312 -8.75 -7.34 8.35
N LEU A 313 -8.89 -8.53 7.77
CA LEU A 313 -7.87 -9.58 7.82
C LEU A 313 -6.58 -9.19 7.08
N PHE A 314 -6.69 -8.57 5.90
CA PHE A 314 -5.51 -8.07 5.16
C PHE A 314 -4.81 -6.91 5.88
N LEU A 315 -5.57 -6.06 6.58
CA LEU A 315 -4.98 -5.01 7.40
C LEU A 315 -4.17 -5.59 8.57
N LEU A 316 -4.60 -6.69 9.17
CA LEU A 316 -3.82 -7.43 10.18
C LEU A 316 -2.51 -8.02 9.61
N LEU A 317 -2.50 -8.34 8.30
CA LEU A 317 -1.32 -8.85 7.61
C LEU A 317 -0.26 -7.76 7.32
N THR A 318 -0.64 -6.48 7.37
CA THR A 318 0.25 -5.36 7.05
C THR A 318 1.50 -5.34 7.94
N PRO A 319 1.43 -5.50 9.27
CA PRO A 319 2.63 -5.62 10.08
C PRO A 319 3.55 -6.80 9.71
N LEU A 320 3.05 -7.92 9.18
CA LEU A 320 3.93 -8.98 8.62
C LEU A 320 4.71 -8.49 7.40
N PHE A 321 4.15 -7.58 6.59
CA PHE A 321 4.85 -7.00 5.44
C PHE A 321 6.14 -6.30 5.88
N ILE A 322 6.07 -5.50 6.96
CA ILE A 322 7.23 -4.78 7.48
C ILE A 322 8.29 -5.78 7.97
N LEU A 323 7.88 -6.88 8.60
CA LEU A 323 8.78 -7.95 9.02
C LEU A 323 9.59 -8.48 7.83
N ILE A 324 8.93 -8.80 6.72
CA ILE A 324 9.57 -9.44 5.56
C ILE A 324 10.49 -8.46 4.83
N VAL A 325 10.07 -7.21 4.66
CA VAL A 325 10.85 -6.18 3.97
C VAL A 325 12.03 -5.71 4.83
N ALA A 326 11.78 -5.29 6.06
CA ALA A 326 12.82 -4.79 6.97
C ALA A 326 13.74 -5.93 7.47
N GLY A 327 13.18 -7.12 7.66
CA GLY A 327 13.94 -8.34 7.91
C GLY A 327 14.86 -8.64 6.74
N GLY A 328 14.33 -8.73 5.52
CA GLY A 328 15.14 -8.99 4.32
C GLY A 328 16.29 -8.01 4.12
N THR A 329 16.06 -6.72 4.37
CA THR A 329 17.13 -5.72 4.28
C THR A 329 18.17 -5.86 5.38
N SER A 330 17.74 -6.12 6.62
CA SER A 330 18.62 -6.23 7.78
C SER A 330 19.41 -7.55 7.79
N PHE A 331 18.77 -8.67 7.46
CA PHE A 331 19.36 -10.00 7.32
C PHE A 331 20.50 -10.00 6.30
N ASN A 332 20.31 -9.31 5.17
CA ASN A 332 21.32 -9.27 4.11
C ASN A 332 22.45 -8.26 4.36
N ALA A 333 22.20 -7.16 5.10
CA ALA A 333 23.15 -6.06 5.25
C ALA A 333 24.15 -6.22 6.41
N LYS A 334 23.71 -6.75 7.55
CA LYS A 334 24.57 -6.83 8.76
C LYS A 334 24.86 -8.25 9.26
N GLY A 335 24.30 -9.28 8.60
CA GLY A 335 24.35 -10.66 9.06
C GLY A 335 23.55 -10.89 10.35
N PHE A 336 23.25 -12.15 10.68
CA PHE A 336 22.40 -12.44 11.85
C PHE A 336 23.00 -12.02 13.20
N GLY A 337 24.34 -11.92 13.31
CA GLY A 337 25.03 -11.58 14.55
C GLY A 337 24.79 -10.16 15.05
N SER A 338 24.72 -9.17 14.15
CA SER A 338 24.46 -7.76 14.53
C SER A 338 23.00 -7.51 14.88
N ILE A 339 22.08 -8.30 14.30
CA ILE A 339 20.63 -8.21 14.51
C ILE A 339 20.26 -8.60 15.95
N ALA A 340 21.07 -9.44 16.58
CA ALA A 340 20.86 -9.86 17.94
C ALA A 340 21.25 -8.81 19.00
N GLN A 341 22.12 -7.87 18.64
CA GLN A 341 22.62 -6.84 19.56
C GLN A 341 22.04 -5.45 19.24
N ASP A 342 21.71 -5.18 17.98
CA ASP A 342 21.11 -3.92 17.56
C ASP A 342 19.59 -3.89 17.80
N ILE A 343 19.12 -2.76 18.33
CA ILE A 343 17.73 -2.28 18.48
C ILE A 343 16.95 -2.27 17.13
N GLY A 344 17.56 -2.72 16.03
CA GLY A 344 16.94 -2.82 14.70
C GLY A 344 15.74 -3.78 14.66
N VAL A 345 15.79 -4.90 15.41
CA VAL A 345 14.65 -5.83 15.48
C VAL A 345 13.46 -5.22 16.23
N SER A 346 13.70 -4.49 17.32
CA SER A 346 12.63 -3.82 18.05
C SER A 346 12.06 -2.64 17.26
N SER A 347 12.89 -1.90 16.53
CA SER A 347 12.45 -0.73 15.74
C SER A 347 11.39 -1.10 14.70
N TRP A 348 11.50 -2.27 14.05
CA TRP A 348 10.50 -2.69 13.07
C TRP A 348 9.19 -3.12 13.73
N LEU A 349 9.25 -3.88 14.82
CA LEU A 349 8.04 -4.31 15.56
C LEU A 349 7.29 -3.10 16.11
N MET A 350 8.01 -2.09 16.58
CA MET A 350 7.42 -0.82 17.01
C MET A 350 6.74 -0.07 15.86
N TYR A 351 7.36 -0.03 14.67
CA TYR A 351 6.73 0.56 13.49
C TYR A 351 5.49 -0.23 13.03
N ALA A 352 5.55 -1.56 13.09
CA ALA A 352 4.43 -2.46 12.82
C ALA A 352 3.26 -2.25 13.81
N ALA A 353 3.56 -2.05 15.09
CA ALA A 353 2.57 -1.69 16.10
C ALA A 353 1.94 -0.32 15.84
N LEU A 354 2.73 0.65 15.36
CA LEU A 354 2.24 1.98 14.98
C LEU A 354 1.18 1.91 13.87
N LEU A 355 1.36 1.00 12.90
CA LEU A 355 0.42 0.83 11.79
C LEU A 355 -0.91 0.19 12.21
N MET A 356 -0.98 -0.53 13.34
CA MET A 356 -2.25 -1.11 13.80
C MET A 356 -3.31 -0.04 14.10
N GLY A 357 -2.90 1.16 14.53
CA GLY A 357 -3.82 2.29 14.71
C GLY A 357 -4.51 2.73 13.42
N MET A 358 -3.89 2.52 12.26
CA MET A 358 -4.51 2.82 10.96
C MET A 358 -5.70 1.90 10.67
N VAL A 359 -5.68 0.67 11.22
CA VAL A 359 -6.77 -0.30 11.09
C VAL A 359 -7.95 0.13 11.96
N VAL A 360 -7.67 0.38 13.24
CA VAL A 360 -8.69 0.72 14.24
C VAL A 360 -9.29 2.10 14.01
N GLY A 361 -8.49 3.04 13.48
CA GLY A 361 -8.84 4.43 13.22
C GLY A 361 -10.05 4.64 12.31
N ASN A 362 -10.54 3.60 11.62
CA ASN A 362 -11.71 3.72 10.75
C ASN A 362 -12.71 2.57 10.89
N ASN A 363 -12.72 1.87 12.03
CA ASN A 363 -13.59 0.71 12.30
C ASN A 363 -15.08 0.98 12.05
N ILE A 364 -15.58 2.16 12.46
CA ILE A 364 -17.00 2.52 12.26
C ILE A 364 -17.35 2.62 10.77
N ALA A 365 -16.43 3.07 9.92
CA ALA A 365 -16.67 3.14 8.49
C ALA A 365 -16.65 1.76 7.81
N TYR A 366 -15.99 0.75 8.41
CA TYR A 366 -16.07 -0.64 7.96
C TYR A 366 -17.44 -1.26 8.22
N ASP A 367 -18.13 -0.84 9.28
CA ASP A 367 -19.52 -1.24 9.57
C ASP A 367 -20.53 -0.67 8.56
N GLY A 368 -20.17 0.44 7.89
CA GLY A 368 -21.01 1.06 6.87
C GLY A 368 -22.39 1.47 7.40
N THR A 369 -23.42 1.36 6.56
CA THR A 369 -24.80 1.72 6.93
C THR A 369 -25.42 0.79 7.97
N ALA A 370 -24.85 -0.39 8.21
CA ALA A 370 -25.34 -1.31 9.25
C ALA A 370 -25.20 -0.71 10.67
N PHE A 371 -24.29 0.26 10.85
CA PHE A 371 -24.15 1.00 12.10
C PHE A 371 -25.43 1.78 12.48
N THR A 372 -26.33 2.07 11.53
CA THR A 372 -27.61 2.74 11.83
C THR A 372 -28.47 1.96 12.82
N MET A 373 -28.50 0.62 12.76
CA MET A 373 -29.20 -0.17 13.77
C MET A 373 -28.57 -0.02 15.15
N HIS A 374 -27.23 0.02 15.22
CA HIS A 374 -26.52 0.20 16.48
C HIS A 374 -26.83 1.58 17.10
N ALA A 375 -26.95 2.61 16.27
CA ALA A 375 -27.35 3.95 16.71
C ALA A 375 -28.80 4.00 17.21
N ILE A 376 -29.72 3.26 16.59
CA ILE A 376 -31.14 3.20 17.00
C ILE A 376 -31.31 2.50 18.35
N ILE A 377 -30.54 1.43 18.61
CA ILE A 377 -30.57 0.71 19.89
C ILE A 377 -30.11 1.61 21.05
N GLY A 378 -29.36 2.68 20.78
CA GLY A 378 -29.01 3.68 21.79
C GLY A 378 -28.00 3.18 22.83
N VAL A 379 -27.07 2.31 22.43
CA VAL A 379 -26.01 1.82 23.34
C VAL A 379 -25.08 2.98 23.68
N LYS A 380 -24.73 3.13 24.96
CA LYS A 380 -23.69 4.11 25.39
C LYS A 380 -22.39 3.84 24.65
N GLY A 381 -21.82 4.87 24.04
CA GLY A 381 -20.59 4.78 23.25
C GLY A 381 -19.42 4.21 24.03
N LEU A 382 -19.41 4.36 25.37
CA LEU A 382 -18.40 3.74 26.23
C LEU A 382 -18.38 2.21 26.12
N HIS A 383 -19.54 1.55 26.10
CA HIS A 383 -19.63 0.08 26.00
C HIS A 383 -19.20 -0.41 24.61
N ASP A 384 -19.56 0.34 23.56
CA ASP A 384 -19.12 0.04 22.19
C ASP A 384 -17.60 0.18 22.06
N ARG A 385 -17.02 1.31 22.51
CA ARG A 385 -15.57 1.52 22.46
C ARG A 385 -14.80 0.50 23.28
N LEU A 386 -15.32 0.12 24.46
CA LEU A 386 -14.71 -0.89 25.31
C LEU A 386 -14.68 -2.26 24.62
N ALA A 387 -15.77 -2.66 23.95
CA ALA A 387 -15.79 -3.91 23.16
C ALA A 387 -14.72 -3.92 22.06
N TYR A 388 -14.61 -2.82 21.29
CA TYR A 388 -13.55 -2.70 20.29
C TYR A 388 -12.14 -2.71 20.91
N ALA A 389 -11.95 -2.04 22.06
CA ALA A 389 -10.67 -2.02 22.76
C ALA A 389 -10.25 -3.41 23.22
N ILE A 390 -11.17 -4.22 23.75
CA ILE A 390 -10.89 -5.60 24.18
C ILE A 390 -10.52 -6.47 22.98
N VAL A 391 -11.32 -6.47 21.91
CA VAL A 391 -11.07 -7.33 20.75
C VAL A 391 -9.73 -7.00 20.10
N TRP A 392 -9.46 -5.72 19.83
CA TRP A 392 -8.23 -5.32 19.17
C TRP A 392 -7.00 -5.42 20.06
N SER A 393 -7.13 -5.18 21.37
CA SER A 393 -6.00 -5.33 22.31
C SER A 393 -5.61 -6.80 22.46
N VAL A 394 -6.56 -7.73 22.58
CA VAL A 394 -6.29 -9.16 22.65
C VAL A 394 -5.64 -9.66 21.36
N ILE A 395 -6.18 -9.27 20.19
CA ILE A 395 -5.60 -9.66 18.90
C ILE A 395 -4.15 -9.15 18.79
N CYS A 396 -3.90 -7.87 19.10
CA CYS A 396 -2.57 -7.30 18.98
C CYS A 396 -1.59 -7.90 20.00
N ALA A 397 -2.02 -8.11 21.25
CA ALA A 397 -1.18 -8.70 22.28
C ALA A 397 -0.74 -10.12 21.90
N VAL A 398 -1.67 -10.97 21.45
CA VAL A 398 -1.36 -12.34 20.99
C VAL A 398 -0.49 -12.30 19.75
N TYR A 399 -0.82 -11.43 18.79
CA TYR A 399 -0.08 -11.30 17.53
C TYR A 399 1.38 -10.87 17.73
N PHE A 400 1.64 -9.81 18.51
CA PHE A 400 3.00 -9.35 18.79
C PHE A 400 3.77 -10.28 19.74
N ALA A 401 3.09 -10.97 20.66
CA ALA A 401 3.72 -11.99 21.48
C ALA A 401 4.23 -13.16 20.62
N ILE A 402 3.39 -13.68 19.71
CA ILE A 402 3.79 -14.76 18.78
C ILE A 402 4.94 -14.30 17.89
N LEU A 403 4.89 -13.07 17.35
CA LEU A 403 5.95 -12.56 16.49
C LEU A 403 7.27 -12.36 17.22
N GLY A 404 7.25 -11.76 18.41
CA GLY A 404 8.49 -11.54 19.16
C GLY A 404 9.13 -12.85 19.63
N ILE A 405 8.32 -13.81 20.12
CA ILE A 405 8.81 -15.15 20.49
C ILE A 405 9.28 -15.92 19.25
N GLY A 406 8.55 -15.83 18.14
CA GLY A 406 8.90 -16.49 16.87
C GLY A 406 10.21 -15.96 16.30
N VAL A 407 10.44 -14.65 16.34
CA VAL A 407 11.72 -14.04 15.93
C VAL A 407 12.86 -14.50 16.83
N TYR A 408 12.64 -14.57 18.15
CA TYR A 408 13.64 -15.10 19.08
C TYR A 408 13.99 -16.57 18.79
N ALA A 409 12.97 -17.43 18.64
CA ALA A 409 13.17 -18.84 18.32
C ALA A 409 13.92 -19.00 16.98
N PHE A 410 13.57 -18.20 15.97
CA PHE A 410 14.27 -18.20 14.69
C PHE A 410 15.74 -17.78 14.83
N LEU A 411 16.03 -16.70 15.57
CA LEU A 411 17.42 -16.26 15.81
C LEU A 411 18.23 -17.28 16.60
N PHE A 412 17.60 -17.98 17.54
CA PHE A 412 18.24 -19.01 18.35
C PHE A 412 18.53 -20.28 17.52
N PHE A 413 17.52 -20.86 16.87
CA PHE A 413 17.65 -22.14 16.16
C PHE A 413 18.33 -22.03 14.80
N VAL A 414 18.05 -20.98 14.03
CA VAL A 414 18.55 -20.85 12.66
C VAL A 414 19.86 -20.09 12.63
N ALA A 415 19.96 -19.02 13.41
CA ALA A 415 21.12 -18.13 13.37
C ALA A 415 22.16 -18.37 14.48
N ASN A 416 21.90 -19.28 15.44
CA ASN A 416 22.76 -19.56 16.59
C ASN A 416 23.15 -18.31 17.41
N VAL A 417 22.31 -17.28 17.43
CA VAL A 417 22.63 -16.04 18.16
C VAL A 417 21.90 -16.00 19.50
N LYS A 418 22.68 -15.96 20.58
CA LYS A 418 22.15 -15.84 21.94
C LYS A 418 21.81 -14.37 22.23
N GLN A 419 20.52 -14.09 22.40
CA GLN A 419 20.06 -12.79 22.92
C GLN A 419 19.89 -12.82 24.43
N ASN A 420 20.19 -11.68 25.07
CA ASN A 420 19.86 -11.46 26.48
C ASN A 420 18.33 -11.46 26.67
N MET A 421 17.85 -12.08 27.75
CA MET A 421 16.42 -12.13 28.09
C MET A 421 15.76 -10.73 28.10
N ASN A 422 16.48 -9.73 28.61
CA ASN A 422 15.99 -8.34 28.67
C ASN A 422 15.76 -7.73 27.28
N ALA A 423 16.57 -8.10 26.28
CA ALA A 423 16.40 -7.65 24.91
C ALA A 423 15.16 -8.29 24.26
N VAL A 424 14.90 -9.56 24.55
CA VAL A 424 13.71 -10.29 24.07
C VAL A 424 12.44 -9.73 24.69
N MET A 425 12.46 -9.45 25.99
CA MET A 425 11.35 -8.77 26.67
C MET A 425 11.10 -7.39 26.07
N PHE A 426 12.14 -6.62 25.79
CA PHE A 426 11.98 -5.30 25.16
C PHE A 426 11.39 -5.39 23.75
N GLN A 427 11.84 -6.36 22.95
CA GLN A 427 11.32 -6.58 21.60
C GLN A 427 9.85 -7.04 21.59
N THR A 428 9.39 -7.77 22.61
CA THR A 428 8.02 -8.30 22.68
C THR A 428 7.03 -7.35 23.34
N LEU A 429 7.41 -6.69 24.44
CA LEU A 429 6.52 -5.85 25.25
C LEU A 429 6.40 -4.41 24.73
N SER A 430 7.48 -3.83 24.19
CA SER A 430 7.43 -2.45 23.66
C SER A 430 6.43 -2.27 22.51
N PRO A 431 6.30 -3.21 21.53
CA PRO A 431 5.30 -3.10 20.48
C PRO A 431 3.88 -3.26 21.00
N ILE A 432 3.66 -4.07 22.04
CA ILE A 432 2.34 -4.23 22.67
C ILE A 432 1.88 -2.90 23.29
N GLY A 433 2.79 -2.21 23.99
CA GLY A 433 2.52 -0.87 24.53
C GLY A 433 2.17 0.16 23.45
N VAL A 434 2.96 0.20 22.36
CA VAL A 434 2.68 1.07 21.20
C VAL A 434 1.35 0.70 20.53
N ALA A 435 1.05 -0.59 20.39
CA ALA A 435 -0.22 -1.06 19.84
C ALA A 435 -1.41 -0.58 20.68
N PHE A 436 -1.34 -0.66 22.01
CA PHE A 436 -2.40 -0.14 22.88
C PHE A 436 -2.60 1.36 22.72
N ALA A 437 -1.53 2.13 22.61
CA ALA A 437 -1.61 3.57 22.36
C ALA A 437 -2.29 3.89 21.02
N THR A 438 -1.91 3.17 19.96
CA THR A 438 -2.47 3.37 18.63
C THR A 438 -3.94 2.94 18.54
N ILE A 439 -4.34 1.88 19.25
CA ILE A 439 -5.75 1.46 19.38
C ILE A 439 -6.54 2.55 20.11
N GLY A 440 -6.04 3.07 21.23
CA GLY A 440 -6.69 4.14 21.99
C GLY A 440 -6.98 5.38 21.14
N ILE A 441 -5.99 5.84 20.37
CA ILE A 441 -6.15 6.96 19.45
C ILE A 441 -7.06 6.59 18.27
N GLY A 442 -6.98 5.35 17.79
CA GLY A 442 -7.85 4.81 16.74
C GLY A 442 -9.34 4.86 17.12
N LEU A 443 -9.67 4.56 18.38
CA LEU A 443 -11.05 4.63 18.87
C LEU A 443 -11.62 6.05 18.82
N ILE A 444 -10.80 7.06 19.12
CA ILE A 444 -11.17 8.48 19.00
C ILE A 444 -11.27 8.89 17.53
N SER A 445 -10.22 8.57 16.76
CA SER A 445 -10.08 8.87 15.33
C SER A 445 -11.30 8.41 14.53
N SER A 446 -11.74 7.19 14.78
CA SER A 446 -12.89 6.59 14.10
C SER A 446 -14.16 7.39 14.26
N CYS A 447 -14.33 8.17 15.34
CA CYS A 447 -15.49 9.02 15.56
C CYS A 447 -15.34 10.44 14.97
N ILE A 448 -14.10 10.91 14.76
CA ILE A 448 -13.81 12.29 14.35
C ILE A 448 -13.56 12.40 12.85
N ALA A 449 -12.73 11.51 12.31
CA ALA A 449 -12.17 11.62 10.97
C ALA A 449 -12.44 10.34 10.16
N MET A 450 -13.72 10.01 10.00
CA MET A 450 -14.14 8.89 9.16
C MET A 450 -13.78 9.14 7.71
N TYR A 451 -13.30 8.11 7.05
CA TYR A 451 -13.12 8.10 5.61
C TYR A 451 -13.85 6.92 4.97
N PRO A 452 -14.36 7.06 3.74
CA PRO A 452 -15.13 6.00 3.10
C PRO A 452 -14.25 4.75 2.96
N VAL A 453 -14.83 3.56 2.96
CA VAL A 453 -14.08 2.29 2.83
C VAL A 453 -14.49 1.59 1.53
N ALA A 454 -13.64 0.70 1.02
CA ALA A 454 -13.95 -0.25 -0.06
C ALA A 454 -15.28 -0.98 0.16
N SER A 455 -15.93 -1.55 -0.86
CA SER A 455 -17.09 -2.42 -0.62
C SER A 455 -16.66 -3.81 -0.13
N ILE A 456 -17.50 -4.52 0.63
CA ILE A 456 -17.26 -5.91 1.04
C ILE A 456 -17.13 -6.82 -0.20
N GLU A 457 -17.83 -6.50 -1.28
CA GLU A 457 -17.78 -7.29 -2.51
C GLU A 457 -16.42 -7.18 -3.20
N LYS A 458 -15.69 -6.08 -3.04
CA LYS A 458 -14.37 -5.85 -3.64
C LYS A 458 -13.42 -5.30 -2.58
N PRO A 459 -12.74 -6.17 -1.80
CA PRO A 459 -11.97 -5.75 -0.61
C PRO A 459 -10.81 -4.79 -0.90
N PHE A 460 -10.35 -4.72 -2.15
CA PHE A 460 -9.26 -3.86 -2.59
C PHE A 460 -9.68 -2.71 -3.52
N SER A 461 -10.96 -2.62 -3.90
CA SER A 461 -11.42 -1.53 -4.75
C SER A 461 -11.76 -0.31 -3.89
N ARG A 462 -11.18 0.85 -4.21
CA ARG A 462 -11.27 2.04 -3.36
C ARG A 462 -12.16 3.10 -4.02
N PRO A 463 -13.18 3.63 -3.32
CA PRO A 463 -14.01 4.71 -3.86
C PRO A 463 -13.16 5.91 -4.27
N GLN A 464 -13.22 6.29 -5.54
CA GLN A 464 -12.35 7.32 -6.11
C GLN A 464 -12.75 8.72 -5.60
N GLY A 465 -11.76 9.58 -5.34
CA GLY A 465 -11.97 10.94 -4.83
C GLY A 465 -11.73 11.12 -3.32
N SER A 466 -11.58 10.04 -2.54
CA SER A 466 -11.24 10.14 -1.11
C SER A 466 -9.75 9.88 -0.80
N ALA A 467 -8.90 9.79 -1.81
CA ALA A 467 -7.50 9.39 -1.67
C ALA A 467 -6.71 10.28 -0.68
N GLY A 468 -6.90 11.60 -0.71
CA GLY A 468 -6.22 12.53 0.20
C GLY A 468 -6.53 12.26 1.68
N ALA A 469 -7.80 12.39 2.08
CA ALA A 469 -8.21 12.18 3.47
C ALA A 469 -7.85 10.78 4.01
N ARG A 470 -7.88 9.75 3.14
CA ARG A 470 -7.54 8.36 3.49
C ARG A 470 -6.05 8.10 3.67
N SER A 471 -5.20 8.77 2.90
CA SER A 471 -3.75 8.60 3.03
C SER A 471 -3.21 9.39 4.22
N PHE A 472 -3.77 10.57 4.50
CA PHE A 472 -3.22 11.46 5.53
C PHE A 472 -3.82 11.27 6.91
N ALA A 473 -5.11 10.94 7.04
CA ALA A 473 -5.71 10.74 8.36
C ALA A 473 -4.98 9.64 9.17
N PRO A 474 -4.71 8.44 8.61
CA PRO A 474 -3.97 7.41 9.33
C PRO A 474 -2.54 7.83 9.69
N ILE A 475 -1.85 8.58 8.82
CA ILE A 475 -0.51 9.11 9.11
C ILE A 475 -0.57 10.07 10.31
N GLY A 476 -1.51 11.02 10.32
CA GLY A 476 -1.70 11.97 11.42
C GLY A 476 -1.97 11.28 12.76
N PHE A 477 -2.81 10.23 12.78
CA PHE A 477 -3.09 9.47 14.00
C PHE A 477 -1.91 8.60 14.43
N SER A 478 -1.16 8.05 13.48
CA SER A 478 0.07 7.32 13.78
C SER A 478 1.14 8.23 14.39
N LEU A 479 1.29 9.47 13.90
CA LEU A 479 2.16 10.48 14.51
C LEU A 479 1.69 10.88 15.91
N LEU A 480 0.38 11.08 16.10
CA LEU A 480 -0.16 11.37 17.42
C LEU A 480 0.13 10.23 18.41
N SER A 481 0.07 8.98 17.96
CA SER A 481 0.43 7.82 18.79
C SER A 481 1.92 7.78 19.13
N ALA A 482 2.79 8.17 18.20
CA ALA A 482 4.21 8.33 18.46
C ALA A 482 4.47 9.42 19.51
N VAL A 483 3.74 10.54 19.43
CA VAL A 483 3.83 11.64 20.41
C VAL A 483 3.44 11.18 21.81
N CYS A 484 2.35 10.42 21.95
CA CYS A 484 1.94 9.86 23.25
C CYS A 484 2.97 8.87 23.83
N MET A 485 3.79 8.24 22.99
CA MET A 485 4.83 7.30 23.41
C MET A 485 6.18 7.97 23.74
N ILE A 486 6.33 9.29 23.52
CA ILE A 486 7.57 10.03 23.84
C ILE A 486 8.08 9.78 25.27
N PRO A 487 7.24 9.77 26.33
CA PRO A 487 7.73 9.51 27.69
C PRO A 487 8.40 8.15 27.84
N SER A 488 7.83 7.10 27.22
CA SER A 488 8.38 5.75 27.26
C SER A 488 9.64 5.61 26.41
N ILE A 489 9.69 6.31 25.26
CA ILE A 489 10.86 6.35 24.38
C ILE A 489 12.02 7.07 25.08
N ALA A 490 11.75 8.21 25.72
CA ALA A 490 12.75 8.96 26.49
C ALA A 490 13.32 8.11 27.63
N ALA A 491 12.45 7.44 28.40
CA ALA A 491 12.89 6.53 29.46
C ALA A 491 13.77 5.39 28.92
N ALA A 492 13.39 4.78 27.80
CA ALA A 492 14.19 3.73 27.18
C ALA A 492 15.57 4.22 26.71
N MET A 493 15.65 5.42 26.14
CA MET A 493 16.92 6.03 25.75
C MET A 493 17.82 6.32 26.97
N THR A 494 17.25 6.79 28.08
CA THR A 494 17.99 7.02 29.32
C THR A 494 18.52 5.70 29.92
N PHE A 495 17.70 4.65 29.96
CA PHE A 495 18.16 3.35 30.47
C PHE A 495 19.21 2.70 29.56
N LEU A 496 19.10 2.86 28.24
CA LEU A 496 20.14 2.44 27.30
C LEU A 496 21.49 3.15 27.54
N ALA A 497 21.45 4.44 27.89
CA ALA A 497 22.67 5.22 28.16
C ALA A 497 23.32 4.87 29.51
N ILE A 498 22.54 4.47 30.52
CA ILE A 498 23.04 4.17 31.86
C ILE A 498 23.47 2.71 32.00
N ASN A 499 22.57 1.77 31.70
CA ASN A 499 22.81 0.33 31.84
C ASN A 499 21.76 -0.47 31.05
N THR A 500 22.21 -1.27 30.09
CA THR A 500 21.35 -2.16 29.28
C THR A 500 20.59 -3.19 30.13
N ASN A 501 21.07 -3.51 31.33
CA ASN A 501 20.36 -4.39 32.26
C ASN A 501 19.04 -3.80 32.80
N LEU A 502 18.82 -2.48 32.72
CA LEU A 502 17.58 -1.82 33.18
C LEU A 502 16.45 -1.84 32.14
N LEU A 503 16.66 -2.45 30.97
CA LEU A 503 15.67 -2.50 29.87
C LEU A 503 14.34 -3.14 30.28
N TRP A 504 14.30 -4.00 31.30
CA TRP A 504 13.05 -4.59 31.80
C TRP A 504 12.10 -3.55 32.40
N ILE A 505 12.62 -2.49 33.05
CA ILE A 505 11.81 -1.39 33.59
C ILE A 505 11.20 -0.59 32.44
N ALA A 506 12.00 -0.34 31.39
CA ALA A 506 11.50 0.34 30.19
C ALA A 506 10.33 -0.43 29.55
N CYS A 507 10.37 -1.77 29.52
CA CYS A 507 9.27 -2.59 29.00
C CYS A 507 7.96 -2.33 29.76
N ILE A 508 8.01 -2.31 31.08
CA ILE A 508 6.84 -2.06 31.92
C ILE A 508 6.30 -0.66 31.65
N LEU A 509 7.17 0.35 31.54
CA LEU A 509 6.76 1.72 31.22
C LEU A 509 6.09 1.85 29.84
N PHE A 510 6.51 1.08 28.84
CA PHE A 510 5.83 1.04 27.53
C PHE A 510 4.40 0.49 27.65
N VAL A 511 4.22 -0.64 28.33
CA VAL A 511 2.90 -1.26 28.50
C VAL A 511 1.98 -0.37 29.34
N VAL A 512 2.49 0.18 30.45
CA VAL A 512 1.70 1.05 31.34
C VAL A 512 1.27 2.32 30.61
N ASN A 513 2.19 3.01 29.93
CA ASN A 513 1.84 4.21 29.17
C ASN A 513 0.86 3.89 28.04
N GLY A 514 1.08 2.80 27.29
CA GLY A 514 0.16 2.32 26.25
C GLY A 514 -1.24 2.02 26.79
N PHE A 515 -1.32 1.39 27.95
CA PHE A 515 -2.58 1.08 28.62
C PHE A 515 -3.31 2.35 29.09
N VAL A 516 -2.59 3.33 29.65
CA VAL A 516 -3.18 4.63 30.03
C VAL A 516 -3.79 5.32 28.81
N VAL A 517 -3.07 5.36 27.68
CA VAL A 517 -3.58 5.95 26.42
C VAL A 517 -4.79 5.18 25.90
N LEU A 518 -4.81 3.85 26.04
CA LEU A 518 -5.97 3.03 25.66
C LEU A 518 -7.21 3.36 26.51
N VAL A 519 -7.07 3.45 27.83
CA VAL A 519 -8.17 3.79 28.74
C VAL A 519 -8.71 5.19 28.44
N VAL A 520 -7.82 6.17 28.27
CA VAL A 520 -8.20 7.54 27.86
C VAL A 520 -8.89 7.52 26.49
N GLY A 521 -8.41 6.70 25.56
CA GLY A 521 -9.00 6.48 24.23
C GLY A 521 -10.42 5.93 24.29
N VAL A 522 -10.69 4.97 25.17
CA VAL A 522 -12.03 4.39 25.37
C VAL A 522 -12.99 5.43 25.95
N ILE A 523 -12.57 6.18 26.97
CA ILE A 523 -13.42 7.18 27.64
C ILE A 523 -13.73 8.34 26.68
N LEU A 524 -12.70 8.91 26.05
CA LEU A 524 -12.86 10.03 25.12
C LEU A 524 -13.60 9.58 23.86
N GLY A 525 -13.25 8.42 23.30
CA GLY A 525 -13.93 7.85 22.13
C GLY A 525 -15.42 7.62 22.41
N GLY A 526 -15.78 7.12 23.59
CA GLY A 526 -17.17 6.91 23.99
C GLY A 526 -17.93 8.23 24.09
N LYS A 527 -17.36 9.23 24.77
CA LYS A 527 -17.96 10.58 24.88
C LYS A 527 -18.13 11.26 23.52
N VAL A 528 -17.17 11.11 22.61
CA VAL A 528 -17.24 11.70 21.27
C VAL A 528 -18.29 10.98 20.42
N MET A 529 -18.37 9.64 20.52
CA MET A 529 -19.40 8.85 19.84
C MET A 529 -20.80 9.29 20.26
N ASP A 530 -21.07 9.40 21.57
CA ASP A 530 -22.38 9.81 22.09
C ASP A 530 -22.76 11.20 21.57
N LYS A 531 -21.81 12.15 21.57
CA LYS A 531 -22.04 13.52 21.07
C LYS A 531 -22.21 13.62 19.55
N ARG A 532 -21.65 12.68 18.78
CA ARG A 532 -21.59 12.75 17.31
C ARG A 532 -22.41 11.67 16.60
N MET A 533 -23.17 10.86 17.32
CA MET A 533 -23.83 9.67 16.78
C MET A 533 -24.68 9.94 15.52
N ILE A 534 -25.44 11.05 15.50
CA ILE A 534 -26.24 11.46 14.33
C ILE A 534 -25.35 11.83 13.13
N ARG A 535 -24.31 12.63 13.38
CA ARG A 535 -23.35 13.06 12.34
C ARG A 535 -22.57 11.88 11.77
N ILE A 536 -22.28 10.88 12.59
CA ILE A 536 -21.67 9.62 12.17
C ILE A 536 -22.57 8.89 11.17
N VAL A 537 -23.85 8.72 11.50
CA VAL A 537 -24.82 8.06 10.62
C VAL A 537 -24.99 8.81 9.29
N GLU A 538 -25.04 10.15 9.34
CA GLU A 538 -25.11 10.99 8.16
C GLU A 538 -23.89 10.82 7.25
N ASN A 539 -22.68 10.83 7.82
CA ASN A 539 -21.43 10.60 7.09
C ASN A 539 -21.41 9.20 6.44
N LEU A 540 -21.87 8.16 7.15
CA LEU A 540 -21.94 6.80 6.62
C LEU A 540 -22.92 6.69 5.45
N ARG A 541 -24.07 7.36 5.52
CA ARG A 541 -25.02 7.45 4.39
C ARG A 541 -24.41 8.18 3.20
N ARG A 542 -23.68 9.28 3.44
CA ARG A 542 -22.96 10.01 2.39
C ARG A 542 -21.86 9.16 1.75
N PHE A 543 -21.19 8.30 2.52
CA PHE A 543 -20.22 7.37 1.95
C PHE A 543 -20.90 6.31 1.10
N ALA A 544 -22.02 5.75 1.56
CA ALA A 544 -22.79 4.78 0.81
C ALA A 544 -23.22 5.33 -0.57
N SER A 545 -23.65 6.59 -0.66
CA SER A 545 -24.03 7.21 -1.93
C SER A 545 -22.86 7.52 -2.88
N ILE A 546 -21.62 7.52 -2.38
CA ILE A 546 -20.40 7.65 -3.20
C ILE A 546 -19.92 6.27 -3.68
N THR A 547 -20.23 5.21 -2.92
CA THR A 547 -19.78 3.83 -3.21
C THR A 547 -20.78 2.98 -3.99
N ALA A 548 -22.07 3.33 -3.91
CA ALA A 548 -23.14 2.74 -4.73
C ALA A 548 -23.04 3.27 -6.17
#